data_AF-A0A1S8C7T3-F1
#
_entry.id   AF-A0A1S8C7T3-F1
#
_cell.length_a   1.000
_cell.length_b   1.000
_cell.length_c   1.000
_cell.angle_alpha   90.00
_cell.angle_beta   90.00
_cell.angle_gamma   90.00
#
_symmetry.space_group_name_H-M   'P 1'
#
loop_
_entity.id
_entity.type
_entity.pdbx_description
1 polymer ?
#
loop_
_entity_poly.entity_id
_entity_poly.type
_entity_poly.pdbx_seq_one_letter_code
_entity_poly.pdbx_strand_id
1 'polypeptide(L)'
;RRPDRPGAGSQAPGPFNVSAPPNFDADGLAGALGARRVPAPAAVLRAGMQAAFTARVLQIGAGAGWDLGLGVPSMDTSRARIELGWRARHNGGDLLREFVAALGRGEGHTGPLLHPGTGPEHSPA
;
A
#
# COMPACT_ATOMS: atom_id res chain seq x y z
N ARG A 1 15.64 45.99 -13.02
CA ARG A 1 16.17 45.08 -11.97
C ARG A 1 14.99 44.22 -11.51
N ARG A 2 14.84 42.99 -12.02
CA ARG A 2 13.79 42.06 -11.54
C ARG A 2 14.23 41.47 -10.19
N PRO A 3 13.33 41.26 -9.21
CA PRO A 3 13.68 40.61 -7.96
C PRO A 3 14.02 39.14 -8.20
N ASP A 4 15.03 38.68 -7.46
CA ASP A 4 15.66 37.38 -7.56
C ASP A 4 14.64 36.26 -7.35
N ARG A 5 14.55 35.33 -8.30
CA ARG A 5 13.85 34.06 -8.11
C ARG A 5 14.59 33.30 -7.01
N PRO A 6 13.92 32.76 -5.97
CA PRO A 6 14.57 31.84 -5.06
C PRO A 6 15.17 30.69 -5.88
N GLY A 7 16.45 30.41 -5.65
CA GLY A 7 17.23 29.42 -6.39
C GLY A 7 16.45 28.11 -6.48
N ALA A 8 16.37 27.56 -7.69
CA ALA A 8 15.80 26.24 -7.90
C ALA A 8 16.49 25.28 -6.94
N GLY A 9 15.74 24.73 -5.98
CA GLY A 9 16.24 23.67 -5.10
C GLY A 9 16.90 22.61 -5.98
N SER A 10 18.04 22.08 -5.53
CA SER A 10 18.77 21.04 -6.27
C SER A 10 17.80 19.96 -6.71
N GLN A 11 17.54 19.85 -8.00
CA GLN A 11 16.70 18.79 -8.52
C GLN A 11 17.49 17.49 -8.40
N ALA A 12 16.99 16.56 -7.61
CA ALA A 12 17.57 15.23 -7.47
C ALA A 12 16.87 14.29 -8.48
N PRO A 13 17.48 13.94 -9.62
CA PRO A 13 16.82 13.17 -10.67
C PRO A 13 16.73 11.68 -10.30
N GLY A 14 15.80 10.97 -10.94
CA GLY A 14 15.64 9.52 -10.83
C GLY A 14 14.66 9.07 -9.72
N PRO A 15 14.48 7.75 -9.56
CA PRO A 15 13.48 7.19 -8.65
C PRO A 15 13.95 7.24 -7.19
N PHE A 16 12.96 7.33 -6.28
CA PHE A 16 13.14 7.24 -4.83
C PHE A 16 12.15 6.26 -4.25
N ASN A 17 12.62 5.42 -3.32
CA ASN A 17 11.72 4.62 -2.50
C ASN A 17 11.25 5.45 -1.31
N VAL A 18 9.96 5.34 -0.98
CA VAL A 18 9.34 5.93 0.20
C VAL A 18 8.61 4.85 0.98
N SER A 19 8.77 4.84 2.30
CA SER A 19 8.11 3.88 3.21
C SER A 19 8.03 4.48 4.59
N ALA A 20 6.85 4.43 5.21
CA ALA A 20 6.66 4.87 6.58
C ALA A 20 7.11 3.79 7.57
N PRO A 21 8.19 3.98 8.33
CA PRO A 21 8.63 3.00 9.32
C PRO A 21 7.66 2.92 10.51
N PRO A 22 7.63 1.79 11.24
CA PRO A 22 8.29 0.53 10.90
C PRO A 22 7.59 -0.20 9.74
N ASN A 23 8.34 -1.07 9.04
CA ASN A 23 7.73 -1.99 8.08
C ASN A 23 6.89 -3.04 8.81
N PHE A 24 5.93 -3.60 8.09
CA PHE A 24 5.05 -4.65 8.61
C PHE A 24 5.54 -6.03 8.22
N ASP A 25 5.44 -6.95 9.19
CA ASP A 25 5.45 -8.38 8.93
C ASP A 25 4.01 -8.93 8.91
N ALA A 26 3.89 -10.25 8.78
CA ALA A 26 2.60 -10.92 8.77
C ALA A 26 1.83 -10.81 10.10
N ASP A 27 2.52 -10.63 11.23
CA ASP A 27 1.89 -10.45 12.54
C ASP A 27 1.31 -9.04 12.69
N GLY A 28 2.05 -8.02 12.24
CA GLY A 28 1.57 -6.64 12.18
C GLY A 28 0.32 -6.50 11.31
N LEU A 29 0.29 -7.19 10.15
CA LEU A 29 -0.88 -7.20 9.28
C LEU A 29 -2.09 -7.89 9.93
N ALA A 30 -1.89 -9.07 10.55
CA ALA A 30 -2.95 -9.78 11.24
C ALA A 30 -3.54 -8.97 12.40
N GLY A 31 -2.67 -8.32 13.19
CA GLY A 31 -3.07 -7.43 14.27
C GLY A 31 -3.89 -6.24 13.78
N ALA A 32 -3.49 -5.61 12.66
CA ALA A 32 -4.23 -4.50 12.09
C ALA A 32 -5.62 -4.89 11.56
N LEU A 33 -5.75 -6.10 11.02
CA LEU A 33 -7.00 -6.65 10.50
C LEU A 33 -7.91 -7.26 11.59
N GLY A 34 -7.42 -7.41 12.83
CA GLY A 34 -8.10 -8.23 13.84
C GLY A 34 -8.23 -9.70 13.43
N ALA A 35 -7.35 -10.17 12.55
CA ALA A 35 -7.39 -11.49 11.94
C ALA A 35 -6.49 -12.49 12.69
N ARG A 36 -6.75 -13.78 12.49
CA ARG A 36 -5.87 -14.86 12.96
C ARG A 36 -5.04 -15.40 11.81
N ARG A 37 -3.74 -15.59 12.06
CA ARG A 37 -2.84 -16.23 11.10
C ARG A 37 -3.12 -17.73 11.06
N VAL A 38 -3.32 -18.26 9.87
CA VAL A 38 -3.44 -19.70 9.61
C VAL A 38 -2.25 -20.10 8.73
N PRO A 39 -1.30 -20.89 9.26
CA PRO A 39 -0.21 -21.43 8.44
C PRO A 39 -0.78 -22.33 7.35
N ALA A 40 -0.40 -22.07 6.09
CA ALA A 40 -0.82 -22.88 4.96
C ALA A 40 0.32 -23.00 3.94
N PRO A 41 0.47 -24.15 3.27
CA PRO A 41 1.40 -24.27 2.16
C PRO A 41 1.03 -23.28 1.03
N ALA A 42 2.03 -22.58 0.50
CA ALA A 42 1.82 -21.57 -0.55
C ALA A 42 1.08 -22.13 -1.79
N ALA A 43 1.35 -23.38 -2.15
CA ALA A 43 0.69 -24.04 -3.28
C ALA A 43 -0.82 -24.21 -3.07
N VAL A 44 -1.26 -24.55 -1.85
CA VAL A 44 -2.68 -24.69 -1.50
C VAL A 44 -3.36 -23.34 -1.57
N LEU A 45 -2.74 -22.30 -1.00
CA LEU A 45 -3.27 -20.94 -1.04
C LEU A 45 -3.40 -20.42 -2.47
N ARG A 46 -2.37 -20.65 -3.30
CA ARG A 46 -2.36 -20.26 -4.72
C ARG A 46 -3.47 -20.95 -5.50
N ALA A 47 -3.64 -22.26 -5.33
CA ALA A 47 -4.70 -23.02 -6.00
C ALA A 47 -6.10 -22.54 -5.57
N GLY A 48 -6.32 -22.34 -4.27
CA GLY A 48 -7.59 -21.84 -3.74
C GLY A 48 -7.94 -20.45 -4.26
N MET A 49 -6.97 -19.53 -4.27
CA MET A 49 -7.15 -18.19 -4.84
C MET A 49 -7.45 -18.23 -6.35
N GLN A 50 -6.77 -19.09 -7.12
CA GLN A 50 -7.08 -19.25 -8.55
C GLN A 50 -8.50 -19.78 -8.77
N ALA A 51 -8.90 -20.82 -8.03
CA ALA A 51 -10.26 -21.36 -8.13
C ALA A 51 -11.31 -20.30 -7.77
N ALA A 52 -11.10 -19.55 -6.70
CA ALA A 52 -12.00 -18.47 -6.27
C ALA A 52 -12.06 -17.31 -7.28
N PHE A 53 -10.95 -16.98 -7.93
CA PHE A 53 -10.91 -15.99 -9.00
C PHE A 53 -11.66 -16.46 -10.25
N THR A 54 -11.42 -17.70 -10.70
CA THR A 54 -12.15 -18.29 -11.83
C THR A 54 -13.65 -18.39 -11.54
N ALA A 55 -14.02 -18.68 -10.30
CA ALA A 55 -15.41 -18.68 -9.83
C ALA A 55 -15.98 -17.27 -9.58
N ARG A 56 -15.22 -16.20 -9.84
CA ARG A 56 -15.61 -14.78 -9.63
C ARG A 56 -15.94 -14.42 -8.17
N VAL A 57 -15.54 -15.25 -7.21
CA VAL A 57 -15.63 -14.94 -5.76
C VAL A 57 -14.58 -13.88 -5.40
N LEU A 58 -13.37 -14.01 -5.95
CA LEU A 58 -12.31 -13.01 -5.81
C LEU A 58 -12.17 -12.21 -7.10
N GLN A 59 -11.93 -10.91 -6.97
CA GLN A 59 -11.59 -10.03 -8.10
C GLN A 59 -10.10 -10.07 -8.45
N ILE A 60 -9.28 -10.66 -7.58
CA ILE A 60 -7.83 -10.83 -7.74
C ILE A 60 -7.47 -12.32 -7.74
N GLY A 61 -6.75 -12.77 -8.77
CA GLY A 61 -6.24 -14.13 -8.89
C GLY A 61 -4.86 -14.30 -8.27
N ALA A 62 -4.41 -15.55 -8.15
CA ALA A 62 -3.09 -15.89 -7.62
C ALA A 62 -2.00 -15.75 -8.71
N GLY A 63 -1.79 -14.52 -9.20
CA GLY A 63 -0.79 -14.18 -10.21
C GLY A 63 0.44 -13.50 -9.63
N ALA A 64 1.30 -12.97 -10.52
CA ALA A 64 2.55 -12.29 -10.14
C ALA A 64 2.37 -11.19 -9.07
N GLY A 65 1.22 -10.50 -9.06
CA GLY A 65 0.90 -9.50 -8.04
C GLY A 65 0.77 -10.07 -6.62
N TRP A 66 0.23 -11.28 -6.47
CA TRP A 66 0.17 -11.97 -5.18
C TRP A 66 1.55 -12.47 -4.74
N ASP A 67 2.31 -13.03 -5.68
CA ASP A 67 3.64 -13.57 -5.39
C ASP A 67 4.64 -12.48 -5.00
N LEU A 68 4.46 -11.24 -5.49
CA LEU A 68 5.21 -10.07 -5.01
C LEU A 68 5.03 -9.86 -3.51
N GLY A 69 3.81 -9.99 -2.98
CA GLY A 69 3.55 -9.82 -1.55
C GLY A 69 4.28 -10.83 -0.65
N LEU A 70 4.67 -11.99 -1.20
CA LEU A 70 5.37 -13.05 -0.46
C LEU A 70 6.89 -12.89 -0.46
N GLY A 71 7.44 -12.07 -1.35
CA GLY A 71 8.89 -12.02 -1.60
C GLY A 71 9.49 -10.63 -1.78
N VAL A 72 8.69 -9.55 -1.70
CA VAL A 72 9.24 -8.20 -1.88
C VAL A 72 10.17 -7.84 -0.71
N PRO A 73 11.41 -7.42 -0.97
CA PRO A 73 12.29 -6.96 0.09
C PRO A 73 11.79 -5.63 0.67
N SER A 74 12.15 -5.38 1.92
CA SER A 74 12.01 -4.04 2.51
C SER A 74 12.73 -3.01 1.63
N MET A 75 12.03 -1.94 1.24
CA MET A 75 12.59 -0.88 0.42
C MET A 75 13.60 -0.03 1.21
N ASP A 76 14.77 0.24 0.61
CA ASP A 76 15.73 1.20 1.17
C ASP A 76 15.31 2.64 0.84
N THR A 77 14.97 3.41 1.87
CA THR A 77 14.56 4.81 1.77
C THR A 77 15.70 5.80 2.06
N SER A 78 16.94 5.33 2.22
CA SER A 78 18.10 6.15 2.60
C SER A 78 18.32 7.33 1.66
N ARG A 79 18.23 7.11 0.34
CA ARG A 79 18.40 8.16 -0.66
C ARG A 79 17.35 9.28 -0.52
N ALA A 80 16.09 8.92 -0.32
CA ALA A 80 15.00 9.90 -0.13
C ALA A 80 15.23 10.74 1.15
N ARG A 81 15.70 10.12 2.23
CA ARG A 81 16.00 10.83 3.49
C ARG A 81 17.17 11.80 3.34
N ILE A 82 18.22 11.40 2.62
CA ILE A 82 19.46 12.18 2.47
C ILE A 82 19.28 13.30 1.44
N GLU A 83 18.76 12.99 0.25
CA GLU A 83 18.70 13.94 -0.87
C GLU A 83 17.45 14.83 -0.82
N LEU A 84 16.31 14.31 -0.33
CA LEU A 84 15.04 15.06 -0.30
C LEU A 84 14.66 15.54 1.10
N GLY A 85 15.44 15.18 2.13
CA GLY A 85 15.04 15.41 3.52
C GLY A 85 13.74 14.68 3.90
N TRP A 86 13.35 13.65 3.13
CA TRP A 86 12.07 12.99 3.29
C TRP A 86 11.96 12.32 4.65
N ARG A 87 10.84 12.54 5.34
CA ARG A 87 10.49 11.85 6.59
C ARG A 87 9.00 11.55 6.60
N ALA A 88 8.65 10.32 6.96
CA ALA A 88 7.26 9.95 7.17
C ALA A 88 6.67 10.80 8.30
N ARG A 89 5.53 11.45 8.03
CA ARG A 89 4.79 12.21 9.05
C ARG A 89 4.03 11.30 10.01
N HIS A 90 3.61 10.13 9.52
CA HIS A 90 2.83 9.15 10.26
C HIS A 90 3.67 7.90 10.49
N ASN A 91 3.50 7.29 11.66
CA ASN A 91 4.05 5.97 11.94
C ASN A 91 3.34 4.94 11.04
N GLY A 92 4.11 4.09 10.36
CA GLY A 92 3.56 3.07 9.47
C GLY A 92 2.53 2.23 10.20
N GLY A 93 2.93 1.65 11.34
CA GLY A 93 2.14 0.80 12.24
C GLY A 93 0.76 1.32 12.60
N ASP A 94 0.68 2.61 12.97
CA ASP A 94 -0.58 3.28 13.31
C ASP A 94 -1.41 3.55 12.05
N LEU A 95 -0.77 3.97 10.96
CA LEU A 95 -1.43 4.28 9.69
C LEU A 95 -2.20 3.08 9.13
N LEU A 96 -1.62 1.86 9.17
CA LEU A 96 -2.32 0.66 8.68
C LEU A 96 -3.56 0.34 9.52
N ARG A 97 -3.45 0.46 10.85
CA ARG A 97 -4.58 0.23 11.76
C ARG A 97 -5.69 1.25 11.54
N GLU A 98 -5.33 2.52 11.42
CA GLU A 98 -6.27 3.61 11.13
C GLU A 98 -6.95 3.39 9.77
N PHE A 99 -6.18 3.01 8.76
CA PHE A 99 -6.68 2.75 7.41
C PHE A 99 -7.68 1.59 7.40
N VAL A 100 -7.35 0.45 8.02
CA VAL A 100 -8.27 -0.70 8.13
C VAL A 100 -9.55 -0.32 8.89
N ALA A 101 -9.42 0.43 9.99
CA ALA A 101 -10.57 0.89 10.76
C ALA A 101 -11.45 1.88 9.98
N ALA A 102 -10.86 2.74 9.14
CA ALA A 102 -11.60 3.63 8.25
C ALA A 102 -12.36 2.85 7.17
N LEU A 103 -11.69 1.87 6.53
CA LEU A 103 -12.34 0.97 5.57
C LEU A 103 -13.53 0.23 6.18
N GLY A 104 -13.38 -0.31 7.39
CA GLY A 104 -14.47 -1.00 8.11
C GLY A 104 -15.65 -0.10 8.46
N ARG A 105 -15.43 1.21 8.58
CA ARG A 105 -16.48 2.23 8.80
C ARG A 105 -17.05 2.80 7.49
N GLY A 106 -16.53 2.39 6.33
CA GLY A 106 -16.90 2.95 5.03
C GLY A 106 -16.44 4.40 4.86
N GLU A 107 -15.44 4.83 5.61
CA GLU A 107 -14.87 6.17 5.53
C GLU A 107 -13.85 6.27 4.40
N GLY A 108 -13.70 7.49 3.88
CA GLY A 108 -12.85 7.78 2.74
C GLY A 108 -12.54 9.27 2.64
N HIS A 109 -11.74 9.63 1.65
CA HIS A 109 -11.43 11.01 1.32
C HIS A 109 -12.25 11.46 0.10
N THR A 110 -12.51 12.76 -0.05
CA THR A 110 -13.28 13.32 -1.17
C THR A 110 -12.59 13.20 -2.54
N GLY A 111 -11.38 12.64 -2.59
CA GLY A 111 -10.64 12.39 -3.82
C GLY A 111 -11.22 11.20 -4.62
N PRO A 112 -11.09 11.20 -5.95
CA PRO A 112 -11.73 10.22 -6.83
C PRO A 112 -11.35 8.75 -6.55
N LEU A 113 -10.17 8.50 -5.97
CA LEU A 113 -9.70 7.15 -5.65
C LEU A 113 -10.03 6.68 -4.22
N LEU A 114 -10.44 7.60 -3.35
CA LEU A 114 -10.63 7.33 -1.93
C LEU A 114 -12.04 7.69 -1.47
N HIS A 115 -12.98 7.96 -2.39
CA HIS A 115 -14.34 8.35 -2.05
C HIS A 115 -14.99 7.29 -1.16
N PRO A 116 -15.63 7.67 -0.05
CA PRO A 116 -16.37 6.72 0.78
C PRO A 116 -17.54 6.12 -0.03
N GLY A 117 -17.69 4.79 0.00
CA GLY A 117 -18.72 4.03 -0.71
C GLY A 117 -18.19 2.81 -1.44
N THR A 118 -19.08 1.98 -1.98
CA THR A 118 -18.72 1.04 -3.04
C THR A 118 -18.16 1.88 -4.19
N GLY A 119 -16.97 1.53 -4.71
CA GLY A 119 -16.27 2.29 -5.75
C GLY A 119 -17.18 2.74 -6.90
N PRO A 120 -16.74 3.70 -7.73
CA PRO A 120 -17.58 4.30 -8.76
C PRO A 120 -18.38 3.23 -9.49
N GLU A 121 -19.67 3.49 -9.74
CA GLU A 121 -20.45 2.68 -10.67
C GLU A 121 -19.58 2.51 -11.93
N HIS A 122 -19.11 1.29 -12.17
CA HIS A 122 -18.36 0.98 -13.38
C HIS A 122 -19.37 1.08 -14.53
N SER A 123 -19.56 2.29 -15.06
CA SER A 123 -20.19 2.48 -16.35
C SER A 123 -19.14 2.06 -17.39
N PRO A 124 -19.29 0.90 -18.05
CA PRO A 124 -18.37 0.55 -19.11
C PRO A 124 -18.48 1.62 -20.21
N ALA A 125 -17.32 2.00 -20.76
CA ALA A 125 -17.24 2.82 -21.97
C ALA A 125 -17.72 2.02 -23.19
#